data_AF-A0A530ZG56-F1
#
_entry.id   AF-A0A530ZG56-F1
#
_cell.length_a   1.000
_cell.length_b   1.000
_cell.length_c   1.000
_cell.angle_alpha   90.00
_cell.angle_beta   90.00
_cell.angle_gamma   90.00
#
_symmetry.space_group_name_H-M   'P 1'
#
loop_
_entity.id
_entity.type
_entity.pdbx_description
1 polymer ?
#
loop_
_entity_poly.entity_id
_entity_poly.type
_entity_poly.pdbx_seq_one_letter_code
_entity_poly.pdbx_strand_id
1 'polypeptide(L)'
;PANALLEQVVRRLSERGVVIVAAAGNGGPKAGPAYPAAYAEVIAVTAVDRMKRPYRRAGRGEHIDLAAPGVQVWTAASVSGARPKTGTSFAAPFVTAAAALMKSANGNATAADIQDALGKSAEDLGAPGKDDVFGWGLLNASAACLVTSKKAT
;
A
#
# COMPACT_ATOMS: atom_id res chain seq x y z
N PRO A 1 -1.25 16.46 9.97
CA PRO A 1 -1.18 17.51 8.93
C PRO A 1 0.06 17.28 8.07
N ALA A 2 0.14 17.89 6.88
CA ALA A 2 1.34 17.88 6.06
C ALA A 2 2.51 18.55 6.80
N ASN A 3 3.74 18.09 6.56
CA ASN A 3 4.95 18.65 7.15
C ASN A 3 6.07 18.68 6.10
N ALA A 4 6.48 19.89 5.71
CA ALA A 4 7.43 20.09 4.62
C ALA A 4 8.79 19.42 4.85
N LEU A 5 9.28 19.37 6.09
CA LEU A 5 10.54 18.68 6.40
C LEU A 5 10.40 17.16 6.22
N LEU A 6 9.32 16.58 6.70
CA LEU A 6 9.05 15.15 6.54
C LEU A 6 8.90 14.78 5.05
N GLU A 7 8.18 15.59 4.28
CA GLU A 7 8.01 15.40 2.83
C GLU A 7 9.36 15.42 2.09
N GLN A 8 10.24 16.38 2.41
CA GLN A 8 11.58 16.43 1.83
C GLN A 8 12.41 15.19 2.17
N VAL A 9 12.29 14.66 3.40
CA VAL A 9 12.98 13.43 3.81
C VAL A 9 12.44 12.23 3.04
N VAL A 10 11.11 12.09 2.95
CA VAL A 10 10.43 11.03 2.20
C VAL A 10 10.86 11.04 0.74
N ARG A 11 10.82 12.20 0.08
CA ARG A 11 11.26 12.34 -1.31
C ARG A 11 12.71 11.92 -1.52
N ARG A 12 13.64 12.40 -0.68
CA ARG A 12 15.06 12.04 -0.76
C ARG A 12 15.33 10.55 -0.54
N LEU A 13 14.53 9.89 0.30
CA LEU A 13 14.64 8.43 0.49
C LEU A 13 14.15 7.69 -0.76
N SER A 14 13.03 8.12 -1.35
CA SER A 14 12.49 7.55 -2.59
C SER A 14 13.45 7.73 -3.78
N GLU A 15 14.05 8.91 -3.94
CA GLU A 15 15.09 9.20 -4.94
C GLU A 15 16.33 8.29 -4.79
N ARG A 16 16.60 7.79 -3.58
CA ARG A 16 17.67 6.81 -3.30
C ARG A 16 17.22 5.36 -3.45
N GLY A 17 16.03 5.13 -3.99
CA GLY A 17 15.48 3.81 -4.26
C GLY A 17 14.86 3.11 -3.04
N VAL A 18 14.61 3.83 -1.94
CA VAL A 18 13.89 3.30 -0.77
C VAL A 18 12.39 3.36 -1.02
N VAL A 19 11.73 2.20 -1.05
CA VAL A 19 10.27 2.13 -1.15
C VAL A 19 9.64 2.42 0.21
N ILE A 20 8.72 3.38 0.26
CA ILE A 20 8.03 3.77 1.48
C ILE A 20 6.56 3.36 1.35
N VAL A 21 6.07 2.61 2.33
CA VAL A 21 4.69 2.13 2.38
C VAL A 21 4.07 2.61 3.68
N ALA A 22 2.88 3.19 3.62
CA ALA A 22 2.19 3.69 4.81
C ALA A 22 0.70 3.38 4.78
N ALA A 23 0.14 3.18 5.97
CA ALA A 23 -1.27 2.91 6.15
C ALA A 23 -2.10 4.20 5.93
N ALA A 24 -3.20 4.10 5.20
CA ALA A 24 -4.10 5.22 4.88
C ALA A 24 -4.81 5.87 6.09
N GLY A 25 -4.71 5.25 7.26
CA GLY A 25 -5.33 5.71 8.51
C GLY A 25 -6.71 5.10 8.78
N ASN A 26 -7.11 5.17 10.06
CA ASN A 26 -8.32 4.51 10.59
C ASN A 26 -9.36 5.51 11.13
N GLY A 27 -9.32 6.76 10.63
CA GLY A 27 -10.20 7.87 11.03
C GLY A 27 -11.59 7.84 10.37
N GLY A 28 -11.78 6.97 9.38
CA GLY A 28 -13.01 6.83 8.61
C GLY A 28 -12.99 7.60 7.28
N PRO A 29 -14.00 7.38 6.42
CA PRO A 29 -14.05 7.92 5.05
C PRO A 29 -14.07 9.44 4.94
N LYS A 30 -14.45 10.14 6.01
CA LYS A 30 -14.50 11.61 6.07
C LYS A 30 -13.29 12.24 6.75
N ALA A 31 -12.36 11.43 7.25
CA ALA A 31 -11.14 11.95 7.85
C ALA A 31 -10.26 12.56 6.75
N GLY A 32 -9.55 13.65 7.07
CA GLY A 32 -8.54 14.19 6.17
C GLY A 32 -7.39 13.21 5.93
N PRO A 33 -6.55 13.46 4.91
CA PRO A 33 -5.44 12.57 4.55
C PRO A 33 -4.47 12.35 5.71
N ALA A 34 -4.07 11.10 5.90
CA ALA A 34 -3.06 10.71 6.89
C ALA A 34 -1.66 10.84 6.29
N TYR A 35 -0.76 11.52 6.99
CA TYR A 35 0.65 11.64 6.58
C TYR A 35 1.50 10.65 7.40
N PRO A 36 2.50 9.99 6.79
CA PRO A 36 3.08 10.27 5.47
C PRO A 36 2.37 9.59 4.28
N ALA A 37 1.30 8.81 4.50
CA ALA A 37 0.63 8.08 3.41
C ALA A 37 0.14 8.99 2.26
N ALA A 38 -0.19 10.25 2.55
CA ALA A 38 -0.64 11.19 1.53
C ALA A 38 0.47 11.88 0.72
N TYR A 39 1.75 11.57 0.94
CA TYR A 39 2.83 12.07 0.08
C TYR A 39 2.94 11.23 -1.19
N ALA A 40 3.23 11.86 -2.33
CA ALA A 40 3.23 11.21 -3.64
C ALA A 40 4.22 10.04 -3.76
N GLU A 41 5.35 10.13 -3.07
CA GLU A 41 6.40 9.10 -3.06
C GLU A 41 6.11 7.93 -2.09
N VAL A 42 4.98 7.97 -1.38
CA VAL A 42 4.58 6.94 -0.41
C VAL A 42 3.44 6.13 -0.97
N ILE A 43 3.58 4.81 -0.96
CA ILE A 43 2.50 3.90 -1.35
C ILE A 43 1.48 3.87 -0.22
N ALA A 44 0.33 4.51 -0.43
CA ALA A 44 -0.75 4.57 0.55
C ALA A 44 -1.63 3.32 0.49
N VAL A 45 -1.76 2.63 1.62
CA VAL A 45 -2.45 1.33 1.68
C VAL A 45 -3.75 1.42 2.48
N THR A 46 -4.87 1.17 1.79
CA THR A 46 -6.18 0.96 2.41
C THR A 46 -6.40 -0.53 2.76
N ALA A 47 -7.47 -0.83 3.48
CA ALA A 47 -7.78 -2.18 3.95
C ALA A 47 -9.09 -2.72 3.35
N VAL A 48 -9.08 -4.00 3.00
CA VAL A 48 -10.28 -4.77 2.67
C VAL A 48 -10.48 -5.97 3.60
N ASP A 49 -11.69 -6.49 3.64
CA ASP A 49 -12.00 -7.78 4.25
C ASP A 49 -11.88 -8.95 3.25
N ARG A 50 -12.11 -10.18 3.75
CA ARG A 50 -12.06 -11.41 2.94
C ARG A 50 -13.06 -11.45 1.77
N MET A 51 -14.09 -10.61 1.80
CA MET A 51 -15.08 -10.46 0.73
C MET A 51 -14.76 -9.27 -0.18
N LYS A 52 -13.53 -8.73 -0.09
CA LYS A 52 -13.05 -7.55 -0.84
C LYS A 52 -13.85 -6.27 -0.54
N ARG A 53 -14.57 -6.24 0.59
CA ARG A 53 -15.31 -5.04 1.00
C ARG A 53 -14.37 -4.05 1.69
N PRO A 54 -14.54 -2.74 1.47
CA PRO A 54 -13.65 -1.75 2.05
C PRO A 54 -13.82 -1.70 3.56
N TYR A 55 -12.70 -1.57 4.28
CA TYR A 55 -12.73 -1.41 5.72
C TYR A 55 -13.46 -0.11 6.09
N ARG A 56 -14.55 -0.23 6.86
CA ARG A 56 -15.44 0.90 7.20
C ARG A 56 -14.74 2.10 7.85
N ARG A 57 -13.59 1.90 8.51
CA ARG A 57 -12.82 2.99 9.14
C ARG A 57 -11.59 3.44 8.33
N ALA A 58 -11.33 2.88 7.16
CA ALA A 58 -10.22 3.33 6.33
C ALA A 58 -10.43 4.79 5.88
N GLY A 59 -9.34 5.56 5.87
CA GLY A 59 -9.28 6.83 5.16
C GLY A 59 -9.50 6.64 3.66
N ARG A 60 -9.92 7.71 2.97
CA ARG A 60 -10.19 7.72 1.52
C ARG A 60 -9.64 8.98 0.87
N GLY A 61 -9.50 8.94 -0.44
CA GLY A 61 -9.13 10.08 -1.29
C GLY A 61 -8.12 9.70 -2.36
N GLU A 62 -7.78 10.66 -3.21
CA GLU A 62 -6.94 10.45 -4.40
C GLU A 62 -5.53 9.91 -4.09
N HIS A 63 -5.09 10.10 -2.84
CA HIS A 63 -3.81 9.62 -2.34
C HIS A 63 -3.76 8.10 -2.09
N ILE A 64 -4.90 7.38 -2.08
CA ILE A 64 -4.91 5.93 -1.88
C ILE A 64 -4.32 5.25 -3.13
N ASP A 65 -3.32 4.39 -2.97
CA ASP A 65 -2.70 3.70 -4.11
C ASP A 65 -3.15 2.25 -4.24
N LEU A 66 -3.25 1.52 -3.13
CA LEU A 66 -3.57 0.09 -3.14
C LEU A 66 -4.45 -0.33 -1.97
N ALA A 67 -5.28 -1.32 -2.22
CA ALA A 67 -5.97 -2.08 -1.20
C ALA A 67 -5.21 -3.38 -0.87
N ALA A 68 -5.23 -3.78 0.40
CA ALA A 68 -4.73 -5.08 0.83
C ALA A 68 -5.56 -5.65 1.99
N PRO A 69 -5.47 -6.96 2.30
CA PRO A 69 -6.18 -7.55 3.43
C PRO A 69 -5.83 -6.85 4.75
N GLY A 70 -6.84 -6.30 5.43
CA GLY A 70 -6.62 -5.54 6.67
C GLY A 70 -7.76 -5.67 7.68
N VAL A 71 -8.77 -6.50 7.43
CA VAL A 71 -9.88 -6.77 8.35
C VAL A 71 -9.84 -8.22 8.80
N GLN A 72 -9.85 -8.43 10.13
CA GLN A 72 -9.74 -9.75 10.76
C GLN A 72 -8.52 -10.57 10.28
N VAL A 73 -7.40 -9.90 10.04
CA VAL A 73 -6.13 -10.55 9.70
C VAL A 73 -5.57 -11.21 10.95
N TRP A 74 -5.24 -12.50 10.88
CA TRP A 74 -4.58 -13.19 11.98
C TRP A 74 -3.13 -12.74 12.10
N THR A 75 -2.76 -12.20 13.24
CA THR A 75 -1.39 -11.73 13.51
C THR A 75 -0.84 -12.39 14.76
N ALA A 76 0.48 -12.59 14.81
CA ALA A 76 1.17 -12.97 16.03
C ALA A 76 0.82 -11.99 17.16
N ALA A 77 0.54 -12.52 18.35
CA ALA A 77 0.28 -11.72 19.53
C ALA A 77 1.54 -11.61 20.40
N SER A 78 1.67 -10.49 21.13
CA SER A 78 2.89 -10.12 21.87
C SER A 78 3.34 -11.11 22.96
N VAL A 79 2.49 -12.05 23.37
CA VAL A 79 2.80 -13.02 24.44
C VAL A 79 2.80 -14.44 23.87
N SER A 80 1.66 -14.88 23.32
CA SER A 80 1.54 -16.19 22.70
C SER A 80 0.35 -16.25 21.74
N GLY A 81 0.46 -17.16 20.77
CA GLY A 81 -0.57 -17.45 19.77
C GLY A 81 -0.77 -16.32 18.76
N ALA A 82 -1.91 -16.38 18.09
CA ALA A 82 -2.34 -15.39 17.11
C ALA A 82 -3.71 -14.82 17.51
N ARG A 83 -3.99 -13.59 17.08
CA ARG A 83 -5.31 -12.97 17.26
C ARG A 83 -5.69 -12.20 16.00
N PRO A 84 -6.99 -12.16 15.65
CA PRO A 84 -7.44 -11.32 14.55
C PRO A 84 -7.29 -9.84 14.90
N LYS A 85 -6.73 -9.08 13.97
CA LYS A 85 -6.58 -7.64 14.04
C LYS A 85 -7.17 -6.97 12.80
N THR A 86 -7.57 -5.73 12.97
CA THR A 86 -8.25 -4.95 11.94
C THR A 86 -7.69 -3.53 11.90
N GLY A 87 -7.35 -3.07 10.71
CA GLY A 87 -6.85 -1.72 10.45
C GLY A 87 -6.00 -1.67 9.18
N THR A 88 -5.89 -0.48 8.58
CA THR A 88 -4.99 -0.24 7.44
C THR A 88 -3.52 -0.54 7.78
N SER A 89 -3.14 -0.43 9.06
CA SER A 89 -1.82 -0.84 9.56
C SER A 89 -1.50 -2.31 9.34
N PHE A 90 -2.52 -3.18 9.27
CA PHE A 90 -2.35 -4.61 8.99
C PHE A 90 -2.39 -4.93 7.49
N ALA A 91 -2.86 -4.00 6.66
CA ALA A 91 -2.83 -4.10 5.20
C ALA A 91 -1.46 -3.68 4.64
N ALA A 92 -0.87 -2.59 5.16
CA ALA A 92 0.44 -2.08 4.75
C ALA A 92 1.55 -3.16 4.60
N PRO A 93 1.77 -4.09 5.57
CA PRO A 93 2.84 -5.07 5.45
C PRO A 93 2.70 -6.05 4.27
N PHE A 94 1.48 -6.32 3.77
CA PHE A 94 1.31 -7.14 2.55
C PHE A 94 1.92 -6.44 1.33
N VAL A 95 1.67 -5.14 1.20
CA VAL A 95 2.23 -4.31 0.11
C VAL A 95 3.74 -4.16 0.29
N THR A 96 4.22 -3.95 1.52
CA THR A 96 5.67 -3.94 1.83
C THR A 96 6.35 -5.24 1.41
N ALA A 97 5.74 -6.40 1.68
CA ALA A 97 6.30 -7.70 1.29
C ALA A 97 6.37 -7.85 -0.24
N ALA A 98 5.31 -7.47 -0.97
CA ALA A 98 5.31 -7.49 -2.43
C ALA A 98 6.39 -6.56 -3.02
N ALA A 99 6.48 -5.33 -2.52
CA ALA A 99 7.53 -4.38 -2.92
C ALA A 99 8.94 -4.93 -2.66
N ALA A 100 9.16 -5.57 -1.51
CA ALA A 100 10.45 -6.17 -1.16
C ALA A 100 10.82 -7.33 -2.10
N LEU A 101 9.86 -8.19 -2.45
CA LEU A 101 10.08 -9.27 -3.43
C LEU A 101 10.44 -8.71 -4.81
N MET A 102 9.74 -7.67 -5.27
CA MET A 102 10.04 -6.98 -6.52
C MET A 102 11.43 -6.36 -6.52
N LYS A 103 11.81 -5.67 -5.43
CA LYS A 103 13.15 -5.10 -5.26
C LYS A 103 14.22 -6.17 -5.20
N SER A 104 13.94 -7.32 -4.57
CA SER A 104 14.86 -8.46 -4.53
C SER A 104 15.05 -9.09 -5.91
N ALA A 105 14.00 -9.15 -6.74
CA ALA A 105 14.07 -9.68 -8.09
C ALA A 105 14.78 -8.71 -9.07
N ASN A 106 14.64 -7.40 -8.85
CA ASN A 106 15.33 -6.37 -9.62
C ASN A 106 15.85 -5.26 -8.69
N GLY A 107 17.11 -5.40 -8.25
CA GLY A 107 17.75 -4.43 -7.35
C GLY A 107 17.87 -3.02 -7.93
N ASN A 108 17.88 -2.89 -9.26
CA ASN A 108 17.97 -1.60 -9.96
C ASN A 108 16.63 -0.90 -10.13
N ALA A 109 15.50 -1.58 -9.87
CA ALA A 109 14.17 -0.95 -9.94
C ALA A 109 14.10 0.24 -8.98
N THR A 110 13.68 1.40 -9.48
CA THR A 110 13.47 2.59 -8.63
C THR A 110 12.26 2.40 -7.72
N ALA A 111 12.11 3.25 -6.70
CA ALA A 111 10.91 3.23 -5.87
C ALA A 111 9.64 3.50 -6.70
N ALA A 112 9.73 4.42 -7.68
CA ALA A 112 8.67 4.72 -8.62
C ALA A 112 8.34 3.54 -9.56
N ASP A 113 9.34 2.80 -10.05
CA ASP A 113 9.10 1.59 -10.85
C ASP A 113 8.29 0.55 -10.07
N ILE A 114 8.59 0.38 -8.78
CA ILE A 114 7.90 -0.56 -7.91
C ILE A 114 6.47 -0.10 -7.65
N GLN A 115 6.26 1.18 -7.33
CA GLN A 115 4.92 1.76 -7.14
C GLN A 115 4.04 1.60 -8.39
N ASP A 116 4.58 1.93 -9.57
CA ASP A 116 3.89 1.79 -10.86
C ASP A 116 3.56 0.32 -11.19
N ALA A 117 4.53 -0.58 -11.02
CA ALA A 117 4.31 -2.00 -11.29
C ALA A 117 3.30 -2.64 -10.32
N LEU A 118 3.29 -2.25 -9.03
CA LEU A 118 2.27 -2.68 -8.08
C LEU A 118 0.89 -2.19 -8.52
N GLY A 119 0.74 -0.90 -8.86
CA GLY A 119 -0.51 -0.31 -9.34
C GLY A 119 -1.05 -1.01 -10.59
N LYS A 120 -0.21 -1.20 -11.61
CA LYS A 120 -0.58 -1.88 -12.87
C LYS A 120 -0.95 -3.35 -12.69
N SER A 121 -0.44 -3.99 -11.65
CA SER A 121 -0.72 -5.40 -11.37
C SER A 121 -1.96 -5.63 -10.52
N ALA A 122 -2.51 -4.57 -9.89
CA ALA A 122 -3.61 -4.68 -8.96
C ALA A 122 -4.88 -5.24 -9.62
N GLU A 123 -5.65 -5.99 -8.84
CA GLU A 123 -7.02 -6.35 -9.22
C GLU A 123 -7.92 -5.15 -8.98
N ASP A 124 -8.38 -4.52 -10.06
CA ASP A 124 -9.27 -3.36 -10.00
C ASP A 124 -10.56 -3.68 -9.22
N LEU A 125 -10.90 -2.83 -8.25
CA LEU A 125 -12.08 -2.95 -7.41
C LEU A 125 -12.78 -1.60 -7.35
N GLY A 126 -14.12 -1.61 -7.36
CA GLY A 126 -14.89 -0.39 -7.25
C GLY A 126 -15.17 0.23 -8.61
N ALA A 127 -14.85 1.52 -8.76
CA ALA A 127 -15.02 2.21 -10.05
C ALA A 127 -13.83 1.86 -10.97
N PRO A 128 -14.03 1.71 -12.28
CA PRO A 128 -12.93 1.38 -13.19
C PRO A 128 -11.75 2.36 -13.09
N GLY A 129 -10.54 1.83 -12.89
CA GLY A 129 -9.33 2.62 -12.74
C GLY A 129 -9.06 3.08 -11.30
N LYS A 130 -8.19 4.09 -11.13
CA LYS A 130 -7.85 4.57 -9.78
C LYS A 130 -9.06 5.25 -9.14
N ASP A 131 -9.46 4.81 -7.95
CA ASP A 131 -10.52 5.45 -7.17
C ASP A 131 -10.12 5.77 -5.71
N ASP A 132 -10.91 6.62 -5.06
CA ASP A 132 -10.66 7.11 -3.69
C ASP A 132 -10.81 6.05 -2.59
N VAL A 133 -11.35 4.87 -2.92
CA VAL A 133 -11.68 3.82 -1.96
C VAL A 133 -10.61 2.73 -1.96
N PHE A 134 -10.21 2.26 -3.15
CA PHE A 134 -9.31 1.14 -3.36
C PHE A 134 -7.98 1.53 -4.04
N GLY A 135 -7.83 2.79 -4.46
CA GLY A 135 -6.70 3.21 -5.27
C GLY A 135 -6.75 2.49 -6.62
N TRP A 136 -5.63 1.91 -7.05
CA TRP A 136 -5.55 1.07 -8.25
C TRP A 136 -6.21 -0.32 -8.07
N GLY A 137 -6.65 -0.67 -6.85
CA GLY A 137 -7.31 -1.93 -6.56
C GLY A 137 -6.57 -2.79 -5.54
N LEU A 138 -6.97 -4.06 -5.44
CA LEU A 138 -6.40 -5.04 -4.52
C LEU A 138 -5.03 -5.52 -4.98
N LEU A 139 -4.06 -5.52 -4.06
CA LEU A 139 -2.72 -6.09 -4.27
C LEU A 139 -2.80 -7.50 -4.88
N ASN A 140 -2.15 -7.68 -6.02
CA ASN A 140 -1.95 -8.98 -6.67
C ASN A 140 -0.45 -9.29 -6.77
N ALA A 141 0.09 -9.94 -5.72
CA ALA A 141 1.52 -10.22 -5.63
C ALA A 141 2.04 -11.12 -6.77
N SER A 142 1.23 -12.06 -7.26
CA SER A 142 1.60 -12.95 -8.36
C SER A 142 1.77 -12.18 -9.67
N ALA A 143 0.83 -11.31 -10.00
CA ALA A 143 0.92 -10.46 -11.19
C ALA A 143 2.09 -9.46 -11.07
N ALA A 144 2.29 -8.88 -9.89
CA ALA A 144 3.40 -7.93 -9.63
C ALA A 144 4.77 -8.54 -9.93
N CYS A 145 5.02 -9.78 -9.48
CA CYS A 145 6.28 -10.50 -9.76
C CYS A 145 6.51 -10.73 -11.27
N LEU A 146 5.46 -11.00 -12.05
CA LEU A 146 5.56 -11.20 -13.50
C LEU A 146 5.86 -9.89 -14.27
N VAL A 147 5.38 -8.75 -13.78
CA VAL A 147 5.69 -7.44 -14.38
C VAL A 147 7.18 -7.12 -14.22
N THR A 148 7.76 -7.44 -13.06
CA THR A 148 9.17 -7.15 -12.78
C THR A 148 10.15 -8.05 -13.53
N SER A 149 9.80 -9.31 -13.79
CA SER A 149 10.70 -10.23 -14.50
C SER A 149 10.87 -9.89 -15.98
N LYS A 150 9.86 -9.29 -16.62
CA LYS A 150 9.92 -8.87 -18.03
C LYS A 150 10.78 -7.62 -18.29
N LYS A 151 11.08 -6.82 -17.27
CA LYS A 151 11.95 -5.62 -17.38
C LYS A 151 13.44 -5.92 -17.13
N ALA A 152 13.78 -7.12 -16.66
CA ALA A 152 15.15 -7.50 -16.29
C ALA A 152 15.93 -8.20 -17.42
N THR A 153 15.27 -8.44 -18.56
CA THR A 153 15.84 -8.98 -19.82
C THR A 153 15.93 -7.89 -20.87
#